data_AF-A0A0Y9WHV5-F1
#
_entry.id   AF-A0A0Y9WHV5-F1
#
_cell.length_a   1.000
_cell.length_b   1.000
_cell.length_c   1.000
_cell.angle_alpha   90.00
_cell.angle_beta   90.00
_cell.angle_gamma   90.00
#
_symmetry.space_group_name_H-M   'P 1'
#
loop_
_entity.id
_entity.type
_entity.pdbx_description
1 polymer ?
#
loop_
_entity_poly.entity_id
_entity_poly.type
_entity_poly.pdbx_seq_one_letter_code
_entity_poly.pdbx_strand_id
1 'polypeptide(L)'
;MEEIIDDLIYYVRTDEIDEIQNILETESIKTINNIKDQNNNSLLHFACANNNVDMIRFLLYECSIDYNTFNNSGNSPLLWAIQNKNFEAIKEVLFFDYYLNKFEYIAIEKKPNELYENIFKDINCPTFLKSNYKLNEEIKKKINAINILDYFIFLHTNEKFENNSYPNKCQIDLYKERNKICLLKNNEFSKNILSESFNIQNENILHLILNHPMSSILDNQESIENNPNLKFNNTLNQINNQEINDNEKIKENDFTSNISEAKIVQEHIHELIVNQTVKINEKNVIIKIREIGLNYFGKCLDENNLENDITGINIWECSIIASKWIADICIQDSSIFSNKHILEIGAGCALNSLSLFIHSNILCNANSSLGPANIVISDINEFTLNNILYNIQINKELLNYCDKNWESKIKVCNIDWVNDNTYLKDTDNQTYLKYDCIIGSDLIYDKNIVPSIIFLLNKLLKKNGTFFYVCKQNRDGVQLFFEQLKQNFFVEFFEIPENYFINTFVNMDQELFETKFSEFTSPNQIIMLKCVNV
;
A
#
# COMPACT_ATOMS: atom_id res chain seq x y z
N MET A 1 41.29 -12.76 -22.82
CA MET A 1 39.95 -13.03 -22.24
C MET A 1 39.47 -11.81 -21.47
N GLU A 2 40.28 -11.26 -20.56
CA GLU A 2 39.96 -10.03 -19.83
C GLU A 2 39.79 -8.81 -20.77
N GLU A 3 40.72 -8.57 -21.69
CA GLU A 3 40.60 -7.52 -22.73
C GLU A 3 39.31 -7.64 -23.57
N ILE A 4 38.93 -8.86 -23.96
CA ILE A 4 37.68 -9.13 -24.70
C ILE A 4 36.44 -8.83 -23.85
N ILE A 5 36.49 -9.11 -22.54
CA ILE A 5 35.40 -8.79 -21.61
C ILE A 5 35.23 -7.28 -21.51
N ASP A 6 36.32 -6.54 -21.36
CA ASP A 6 36.31 -5.08 -21.26
C ASP A 6 35.80 -4.43 -22.56
N ASP A 7 36.23 -4.93 -23.72
CA ASP A 7 35.74 -4.49 -25.03
C ASP A 7 34.24 -4.75 -25.19
N LEU A 8 33.76 -5.96 -24.86
CA LEU A 8 32.33 -6.28 -24.90
C LEU A 8 31.52 -5.38 -23.97
N ILE A 9 31.99 -5.12 -22.74
CA ILE A 9 31.32 -4.21 -21.80
C ILE A 9 31.30 -2.79 -22.34
N TYR A 10 32.40 -2.32 -22.93
CA TYR A 10 32.49 -1.00 -23.54
C TYR A 10 31.46 -0.85 -24.66
N TYR A 11 31.43 -1.77 -25.63
CA TYR A 11 30.50 -1.73 -26.75
C TYR A 11 29.04 -1.88 -26.32
N VAL A 12 28.76 -2.65 -25.26
CA VAL A 12 27.43 -2.72 -24.65
C VAL A 12 26.99 -1.37 -24.09
N ARG A 13 27.90 -0.65 -23.40
CA ARG A 13 27.60 0.67 -22.83
C ARG A 13 27.37 1.74 -23.90
N THR A 14 28.03 1.61 -25.04
CA THR A 14 27.93 2.55 -26.18
C THR A 14 26.91 2.12 -27.24
N ASP A 15 26.20 1.00 -27.05
CA ASP A 15 25.17 0.46 -27.97
C ASP A 15 25.72 0.05 -29.36
N GLU A 16 26.99 -0.37 -29.42
CA GLU A 16 27.70 -0.73 -30.66
C GLU A 16 27.52 -2.24 -30.98
N ILE A 17 26.32 -2.62 -31.42
CA ILE A 17 25.95 -4.03 -31.68
C ILE A 17 26.83 -4.68 -32.76
N ASP A 18 27.20 -3.94 -33.81
CA ASP A 18 27.99 -4.47 -34.92
C ASP A 18 29.38 -4.93 -34.46
N GLU A 19 30.01 -4.22 -33.52
CA GLU A 19 31.30 -4.63 -32.94
C GLU A 19 31.17 -5.86 -32.04
N ILE A 20 30.05 -5.97 -31.30
CA ILE A 20 29.76 -7.19 -30.54
C ILE A 20 29.57 -8.37 -31.50
N GLN A 21 28.88 -8.19 -32.63
CA GLN A 21 28.73 -9.24 -33.63
C GLN A 21 30.09 -9.68 -34.20
N ASN A 22 30.99 -8.74 -34.52
CA ASN A 22 32.35 -9.03 -34.96
C ASN A 22 33.11 -9.87 -33.92
N ILE A 23 33.09 -9.47 -32.65
CA ILE A 23 33.73 -10.22 -31.56
C ILE A 23 33.10 -11.61 -31.41
N LEU A 24 31.77 -11.69 -31.46
CA LEU A 24 31.05 -12.97 -31.41
C LEU A 24 31.31 -13.84 -32.63
N GLU A 25 31.81 -13.31 -33.74
CA GLU A 25 32.21 -14.08 -34.94
C GLU A 25 33.66 -14.55 -34.83
N THR A 26 34.59 -13.66 -34.48
CA THR A 26 36.04 -13.93 -34.50
C THR A 26 36.54 -14.66 -33.25
N GLU A 27 36.01 -14.31 -32.06
CA GLU A 27 36.53 -14.80 -30.79
C GLU A 27 35.94 -16.16 -30.38
N SER A 28 36.67 -16.89 -29.54
CA SER A 28 36.26 -18.21 -29.03
C SER A 28 35.29 -18.10 -27.85
N ILE A 29 34.14 -17.46 -28.06
CA ILE A 29 33.08 -17.30 -27.04
C ILE A 29 32.04 -18.41 -27.20
N LYS A 30 31.94 -19.28 -26.19
CA LYS A 30 30.98 -20.41 -26.17
C LYS A 30 29.60 -20.04 -25.65
N THR A 31 29.52 -18.97 -24.86
CA THR A 31 28.27 -18.43 -24.34
C THR A 31 28.50 -17.01 -23.81
N ILE A 32 27.55 -16.11 -24.07
CA ILE A 32 27.58 -14.73 -23.58
C ILE A 32 27.41 -14.67 -22.05
N ASN A 33 26.75 -15.67 -21.44
CA ASN A 33 26.41 -15.69 -20.02
C ASN A 33 27.61 -15.79 -19.08
N ASN A 34 28.77 -16.21 -19.60
CA ASN A 34 30.03 -16.27 -18.85
C ASN A 34 30.84 -14.97 -18.92
N ILE A 35 30.41 -14.00 -19.72
CA ILE A 35 31.06 -12.69 -19.87
C ILE A 35 30.58 -11.78 -18.75
N LYS A 36 31.45 -11.53 -17.78
CA LYS A 36 31.15 -10.71 -16.60
C LYS A 36 32.37 -9.92 -16.15
N ASP A 37 32.14 -8.75 -15.56
CA ASP A 37 33.22 -7.95 -14.96
C ASP A 37 33.68 -8.51 -13.60
N GLN A 38 34.65 -7.84 -12.98
CA GLN A 38 35.16 -8.16 -11.63
C GLN A 38 34.08 -8.11 -10.53
N ASN A 39 33.00 -7.37 -10.74
CA ASN A 39 31.85 -7.29 -9.84
C ASN A 39 30.74 -8.29 -10.21
N ASN A 40 31.02 -9.23 -11.12
CA ASN A 40 30.09 -10.23 -11.61
C ASN A 40 28.87 -9.62 -12.35
N ASN A 41 28.99 -8.38 -12.84
CA ASN A 41 28.00 -7.73 -13.70
C ASN A 41 28.04 -8.38 -15.09
N SER A 42 26.88 -8.84 -15.57
CA SER A 42 26.73 -9.35 -16.94
C SER A 42 26.62 -8.22 -17.96
N LEU A 43 26.69 -8.53 -19.25
CA LEU A 43 26.44 -7.54 -20.30
C LEU A 43 25.04 -6.90 -20.17
N LEU A 44 24.01 -7.65 -19.78
CA LEU A 44 22.67 -7.09 -19.63
C LEU A 44 22.58 -6.05 -18.51
N HIS A 45 23.38 -6.21 -17.44
CA HIS A 45 23.46 -5.21 -16.37
C HIS A 45 23.87 -3.83 -16.91
N PHE A 46 24.90 -3.79 -17.76
CA PHE A 46 25.38 -2.54 -18.36
C PHE A 46 24.39 -1.96 -19.38
N ALA A 47 23.76 -2.80 -20.21
CA ALA A 47 22.73 -2.35 -21.15
C ALA A 47 21.53 -1.71 -20.42
N CYS A 48 21.08 -2.35 -19.33
CA CYS A 48 20.01 -1.87 -18.45
C CYS A 48 20.36 -0.57 -17.73
N ALA A 49 21.57 -0.44 -17.19
CA ALA A 49 22.04 0.76 -16.50
C ALA A 49 22.18 1.98 -17.44
N ASN A 50 22.35 1.75 -18.74
CA ASN A 50 22.49 2.81 -19.74
C ASN A 50 21.20 3.09 -20.55
N ASN A 51 20.12 2.33 -20.30
CA ASN A 51 18.86 2.43 -21.06
C ASN A 51 19.01 2.12 -22.57
N ASN A 52 19.97 1.26 -22.94
CA ASN A 52 20.26 0.90 -24.34
C ASN A 52 19.27 -0.17 -24.83
N VAL A 53 18.08 0.25 -25.24
CA VAL A 53 16.96 -0.64 -25.63
C VAL A 53 17.32 -1.60 -26.76
N ASP A 54 18.02 -1.12 -27.79
CA ASP A 54 18.41 -1.97 -28.92
C ASP A 54 19.42 -3.05 -28.47
N MET A 55 20.41 -2.70 -27.65
CA MET A 55 21.30 -3.66 -27.00
C MET A 55 20.55 -4.68 -26.14
N ILE A 56 19.59 -4.23 -25.31
CA ILE A 56 18.77 -5.12 -24.47
C ILE A 56 18.05 -6.15 -25.35
N ARG A 57 17.41 -5.70 -26.42
CA ARG A 57 16.72 -6.59 -27.38
C ARG A 57 17.70 -7.54 -28.07
N PHE A 58 18.85 -7.05 -28.55
CA PHE A 58 19.86 -7.90 -29.17
C PHE A 58 20.34 -9.01 -28.21
N LEU A 59 20.67 -8.66 -26.96
CA LEU A 59 21.15 -9.62 -25.97
C LEU A 59 20.07 -10.64 -25.56
N LEU A 60 18.81 -10.20 -25.38
CA LEU A 60 17.71 -11.07 -24.99
C LEU A 60 17.27 -12.03 -26.11
N TYR A 61 17.08 -11.52 -27.32
CA TYR A 61 16.42 -12.27 -28.39
C TYR A 61 17.40 -13.00 -29.33
N GLU A 62 18.59 -12.45 -29.55
CA GLU A 62 19.59 -13.05 -30.46
C GLU A 62 20.67 -13.82 -29.70
N CYS A 63 21.07 -13.34 -28.52
CA CYS A 63 22.13 -13.97 -27.72
C CYS A 63 21.61 -14.89 -26.61
N SER A 64 20.31 -14.83 -26.27
CA SER A 64 19.69 -15.55 -25.14
C SER A 64 20.47 -15.37 -23.82
N ILE A 65 20.82 -14.12 -23.52
CA ILE A 65 21.45 -13.77 -22.24
C ILE A 65 20.48 -14.00 -21.07
N ASP A 66 21.01 -14.43 -19.94
CA ASP A 66 20.23 -14.59 -18.72
C ASP A 66 19.91 -13.23 -18.10
N TYR A 67 18.62 -12.92 -18.08
CA TYR A 67 18.08 -11.63 -17.70
C TYR A 67 17.81 -11.44 -16.20
N ASN A 68 17.90 -12.52 -15.41
CA ASN A 68 17.79 -12.45 -13.95
C ASN A 68 19.06 -12.94 -13.22
N THR A 69 20.24 -12.62 -13.77
CA THR A 69 21.53 -12.88 -13.12
C THR A 69 21.80 -11.89 -11.99
N PHE A 70 22.52 -12.28 -10.94
CA PHE A 70 22.87 -11.37 -9.83
C PHE A 70 24.36 -11.03 -9.83
N ASN A 71 24.69 -9.76 -9.66
CA ASN A 71 26.07 -9.29 -9.47
C ASN A 71 26.54 -9.50 -8.00
N ASN A 72 27.76 -9.08 -7.69
CA ASN A 72 28.34 -9.22 -6.33
C ASN A 72 27.51 -8.50 -5.26
N SER A 73 26.85 -7.39 -5.60
CA SER A 73 25.97 -6.66 -4.68
C SER A 73 24.57 -7.26 -4.58
N GLY A 74 24.27 -8.35 -5.28
CA GLY A 74 22.93 -8.96 -5.30
C GLY A 74 21.92 -8.20 -6.16
N ASN A 75 22.35 -7.29 -7.03
CA ASN A 75 21.45 -6.64 -8.00
C ASN A 75 21.25 -7.52 -9.22
N SER A 76 20.02 -7.57 -9.74
CA SER A 76 19.72 -8.07 -11.08
C SER A 76 19.79 -6.93 -12.12
N PRO A 77 19.87 -7.23 -13.43
CA PRO A 77 19.78 -6.20 -14.47
C PRO A 77 18.53 -5.34 -14.34
N LEU A 78 17.39 -5.94 -13.99
CA LEU A 78 16.14 -5.24 -13.75
C LEU A 78 16.23 -4.30 -12.54
N LEU A 79 16.76 -4.78 -11.40
CA LEU A 79 16.94 -3.93 -10.22
C LEU A 79 17.90 -2.76 -10.50
N TRP A 80 18.92 -2.96 -11.34
CA TRP A 80 19.83 -1.88 -11.71
C TRP A 80 19.18 -0.87 -12.67
N ALA A 81 18.35 -1.31 -13.62
CA ALA A 81 17.54 -0.41 -14.45
C ALA A 81 16.59 0.45 -13.60
N ILE A 82 15.97 -0.17 -12.60
CA ILE A 82 15.11 0.48 -11.60
C ILE A 82 15.91 1.57 -10.86
N GLN A 83 17.03 1.23 -10.21
CA GLN A 83 17.88 2.19 -9.49
C GLN A 83 18.30 3.41 -10.33
N ASN A 84 18.52 3.23 -11.64
CA ASN A 84 18.89 4.31 -12.56
C ASN A 84 17.69 5.02 -13.20
N LYS A 85 16.46 4.64 -12.84
CA LYS A 85 15.19 5.18 -13.37
C LYS A 85 15.03 5.02 -14.89
N ASN A 86 15.65 3.98 -15.45
CA ASN A 86 15.68 3.72 -16.89
C ASN A 86 14.38 3.02 -17.34
N PHE A 87 13.32 3.80 -17.53
CA PHE A 87 11.97 3.30 -17.82
C PHE A 87 11.90 2.37 -19.03
N GLU A 88 12.56 2.71 -20.15
CA GLU A 88 12.49 1.89 -21.36
C GLU A 88 13.20 0.54 -21.17
N ALA A 89 14.34 0.50 -20.47
CA ALA A 89 14.99 -0.76 -20.11
C ALA A 89 14.11 -1.64 -19.21
N ILE A 90 13.44 -1.04 -18.21
CA ILE A 90 12.50 -1.76 -17.31
C ILE A 90 11.35 -2.35 -18.13
N LYS A 91 10.76 -1.52 -19.00
CA LYS A 91 9.67 -1.92 -19.90
C LYS A 91 10.06 -3.08 -20.80
N GLU A 92 11.22 -3.04 -21.44
CA GLU A 92 11.65 -4.10 -22.35
C GLU A 92 11.95 -5.42 -21.64
N VAL A 93 12.59 -5.39 -20.46
CA VAL A 93 12.87 -6.61 -19.68
C VAL A 93 11.57 -7.24 -19.17
N LEU A 94 10.64 -6.45 -18.63
CA LEU A 94 9.34 -6.94 -18.15
C LEU A 94 8.46 -7.43 -19.30
N PHE A 95 8.46 -6.71 -20.43
CA PHE A 95 7.76 -7.14 -21.62
C PHE A 95 8.28 -8.50 -22.14
N PHE A 96 9.60 -8.66 -22.21
CA PHE A 96 10.22 -9.91 -22.58
C PHE A 96 9.81 -11.06 -21.65
N ASP A 97 9.87 -10.83 -20.33
CA ASP A 97 9.50 -11.81 -19.30
C ASP A 97 8.02 -12.22 -19.39
N TYR A 98 7.12 -11.24 -19.54
CA TYR A 98 5.69 -11.48 -19.73
C TYR A 98 5.42 -12.39 -20.94
N TYR A 99 6.00 -12.06 -22.10
CA TYR A 99 5.73 -12.82 -23.32
C TYR A 99 6.37 -14.20 -23.31
N LEU A 100 7.58 -14.32 -22.76
CA LEU A 100 8.23 -15.62 -22.59
C LEU A 100 7.37 -16.53 -21.69
N ASN A 101 6.76 -15.98 -20.64
CA ASN A 101 5.96 -16.71 -19.65
C ASN A 101 4.43 -16.52 -19.82
N LYS A 102 3.98 -16.14 -21.01
CA LYS A 102 2.60 -15.68 -21.24
C LYS A 102 1.54 -16.68 -20.80
N PHE A 103 1.77 -17.98 -21.05
CA PHE A 103 0.80 -19.00 -20.67
C PHE A 103 0.78 -19.26 -19.17
N GLU A 104 1.96 -19.27 -18.53
CA GLU A 104 2.06 -19.38 -17.08
C GLU A 104 1.34 -18.22 -16.39
N TYR A 105 1.50 -17.00 -16.92
CA TYR A 105 0.86 -15.81 -16.37
C TYR A 105 -0.64 -15.72 -16.64
N ILE A 106 -1.12 -16.06 -17.85
CA ILE A 106 -2.56 -16.13 -18.13
C ILE A 106 -3.25 -17.16 -17.21
N ALA A 107 -2.59 -18.28 -16.92
CA ALA A 107 -3.13 -19.28 -16.01
C ALA A 107 -3.29 -18.75 -14.59
N ILE A 108 -2.38 -17.88 -14.15
CA ILE A 108 -2.43 -17.21 -12.83
C ILE A 108 -3.49 -16.10 -12.81
N GLU A 109 -3.48 -15.20 -13.80
CA GLU A 109 -4.35 -14.02 -13.83
C GLU A 109 -5.79 -14.32 -14.32
N LYS A 110 -6.03 -15.52 -14.86
CA LYS A 110 -7.30 -15.98 -15.47
C LYS A 110 -7.75 -15.16 -16.70
N LYS A 111 -6.96 -14.17 -17.12
CA LYS A 111 -7.13 -13.36 -18.33
C LYS A 111 -5.77 -12.80 -18.77
N PRO A 112 -5.60 -12.41 -20.04
CA PRO A 112 -4.39 -11.70 -20.49
C PRO A 112 -4.23 -10.35 -19.80
N ASN A 113 -2.98 -9.97 -19.53
CA ASN A 113 -2.66 -8.68 -18.94
C ASN A 113 -2.81 -7.55 -19.96
N GLU A 114 -3.82 -6.69 -19.76
CA GLU A 114 -4.18 -5.67 -20.74
C GLU A 114 -3.04 -4.68 -21.03
N LEU A 115 -2.24 -4.32 -20.01
CA LEU A 115 -1.11 -3.41 -20.17
C LEU A 115 -0.06 -3.99 -21.12
N TYR A 116 0.39 -5.23 -20.87
CA TYR A 116 1.43 -5.87 -21.67
C TYR A 116 0.93 -6.26 -23.08
N GLU A 117 -0.34 -6.65 -23.22
CA GLU A 117 -0.94 -6.87 -24.53
C GLU A 117 -1.08 -5.58 -25.35
N ASN A 118 -1.29 -4.43 -24.71
CA ASN A 118 -1.32 -3.14 -25.41
C ASN A 118 0.09 -2.67 -25.80
N ILE A 119 1.10 -2.85 -24.92
CA ILE A 119 2.50 -2.61 -25.26
C ILE A 119 2.89 -3.39 -26.52
N PHE A 120 2.42 -4.64 -26.66
CA PHE A 120 2.67 -5.44 -27.85
C PHE A 120 1.99 -4.90 -29.11
N LYS A 121 0.75 -4.41 -29.03
CA LYS A 121 0.06 -3.82 -30.20
C LYS A 121 0.79 -2.59 -30.72
N ASP A 122 1.39 -1.81 -29.83
CA ASP A 122 2.17 -0.63 -30.18
C ASP A 122 3.52 -1.00 -30.80
N ILE A 123 4.06 -2.17 -30.46
CA ILE A 123 5.28 -2.73 -31.06
C ILE A 123 4.88 -3.48 -32.34
N ASN A 124 5.00 -2.84 -33.49
CA ASN A 124 4.78 -3.46 -34.82
C ASN A 124 5.61 -4.76 -34.99
N CYS A 125 4.99 -5.91 -34.71
CA CYS A 125 5.57 -7.21 -34.99
C CYS A 125 5.53 -7.44 -36.52
N PRO A 126 6.66 -7.75 -37.20
CA PRO A 126 7.91 -8.32 -36.68
C PRO A 126 9.15 -7.41 -36.82
N THR A 127 9.00 -6.08 -36.65
CA THR A 127 10.10 -5.11 -36.80
C THR A 127 10.86 -4.78 -35.50
N PHE A 128 10.64 -5.53 -34.41
CA PHE A 128 11.19 -5.21 -33.09
C PHE A 128 12.73 -5.26 -33.00
N LEU A 129 13.38 -6.04 -33.87
CA LEU A 129 14.84 -6.06 -34.04
C LEU A 129 15.18 -5.54 -35.44
N LYS A 130 16.12 -4.59 -35.53
CA LYS A 130 16.64 -4.13 -36.81
C LYS A 130 17.27 -5.33 -37.55
N SER A 131 17.06 -5.40 -38.86
CA SER A 131 17.51 -6.55 -39.65
C SER A 131 19.02 -6.80 -39.59
N ASN A 132 19.81 -5.74 -39.40
CA ASN A 132 21.26 -5.83 -39.21
C ASN A 132 21.69 -6.36 -37.83
N TYR A 133 20.80 -6.39 -36.83
CA TYR A 133 21.13 -6.92 -35.51
C TYR A 133 20.91 -8.43 -35.38
N LYS A 134 20.36 -9.10 -36.41
CA LYS A 134 20.16 -10.55 -36.37
C LYS A 134 21.48 -11.30 -36.51
N LEU A 135 21.75 -12.20 -35.57
CA LEU A 135 22.92 -13.08 -35.66
C LEU A 135 22.70 -14.14 -36.73
N ASN A 136 23.76 -14.47 -37.45
CA ASN A 136 23.73 -15.62 -38.35
C ASN A 136 23.68 -16.94 -37.55
N GLU A 137 23.21 -18.01 -38.19
CA GLU A 137 23.00 -19.32 -37.54
C GLU A 137 24.30 -19.97 -37.04
N GLU A 138 25.44 -19.64 -37.63
CA GLU A 138 26.74 -20.17 -37.20
C GLU A 138 27.17 -19.56 -35.87
N ILE A 139 27.03 -18.23 -35.72
CA ILE A 139 27.29 -17.52 -34.47
C ILE A 139 26.33 -17.99 -33.39
N LYS A 140 25.02 -18.10 -33.69
CA LYS A 140 24.02 -18.61 -32.74
C LYS A 140 24.38 -19.99 -32.21
N LYS A 141 24.76 -20.92 -33.09
CA LYS A 141 25.23 -22.25 -32.68
C LYS A 141 26.51 -22.18 -31.85
N LYS A 142 27.46 -21.31 -32.21
CA LYS A 142 28.73 -21.15 -31.50
C LYS A 142 28.52 -20.70 -30.05
N ILE A 143 27.64 -19.74 -29.83
CA ILE A 143 27.34 -19.19 -28.49
C ILE A 143 26.25 -19.97 -27.74
N ASN A 144 25.73 -21.06 -28.33
CA ASN A 144 24.61 -21.84 -27.83
C ASN A 144 23.33 -21.00 -27.60
N ALA A 145 23.05 -20.07 -28.51
CA ALA A 145 21.87 -19.23 -28.43
C ALA A 145 20.58 -20.01 -28.71
N ILE A 146 19.55 -19.74 -27.92
CA ILE A 146 18.21 -20.32 -28.11
C ILE A 146 17.45 -19.46 -29.13
N ASN A 147 16.67 -20.10 -30.01
CA ASN A 147 15.82 -19.39 -30.96
C ASN A 147 14.52 -18.91 -30.28
N ILE A 148 14.66 -17.84 -29.50
CA ILE A 148 13.56 -17.21 -28.74
C ILE A 148 12.57 -16.52 -29.68
N LEU A 149 13.05 -15.99 -30.80
CA LEU A 149 12.21 -15.34 -31.79
C LEU A 149 11.19 -16.30 -32.42
N ASP A 150 11.62 -17.51 -32.80
CA ASP A 150 10.71 -18.53 -33.33
C ASP A 150 9.68 -18.97 -32.29
N TYR A 151 10.06 -18.97 -30.99
CA TYR A 151 9.13 -19.25 -29.91
C TYR A 151 8.05 -18.17 -29.83
N PHE A 152 8.43 -16.90 -29.90
CA PHE A 152 7.48 -15.78 -29.88
C PHE A 152 6.55 -15.79 -31.11
N ILE A 153 7.07 -16.11 -32.30
CA ILE A 153 6.25 -16.27 -33.52
C ILE A 153 5.27 -17.44 -33.35
N PHE A 154 5.72 -18.54 -32.76
CA PHE A 154 4.87 -19.69 -32.46
C PHE A 154 3.75 -19.35 -31.47
N LEU A 155 4.04 -18.57 -30.42
CA LEU A 155 3.04 -18.08 -29.46
C LEU A 155 1.96 -17.23 -30.14
N HIS A 156 2.34 -16.44 -31.14
CA HIS A 156 1.42 -15.52 -31.83
C HIS A 156 0.52 -16.21 -32.86
N THR A 157 1.02 -17.25 -33.54
CA THR A 157 0.32 -17.88 -34.67
C THR A 157 -0.73 -18.93 -34.27
N ASN A 158 -0.77 -19.36 -33.01
CA ASN A 158 -1.65 -20.43 -32.55
C ASN A 158 -2.59 -19.95 -31.42
N GLU A 159 -3.76 -19.39 -31.74
CA GLU A 159 -4.73 -18.89 -30.74
C GLU A 159 -5.70 -19.96 -30.16
N LYS A 160 -5.67 -21.21 -30.68
CA LYS A 160 -6.51 -22.32 -30.17
C LYS A 160 -5.66 -23.56 -29.92
N PHE A 161 -5.48 -23.91 -28.65
CA PHE A 161 -4.63 -25.03 -28.27
C PHE A 161 -5.43 -26.18 -27.68
N GLU A 162 -5.44 -27.29 -28.40
CA GLU A 162 -5.59 -28.60 -27.77
C GLU A 162 -4.44 -29.57 -28.05
N ASN A 163 -3.47 -29.37 -28.98
CA ASN A 163 -2.50 -30.46 -29.28
C ASN A 163 -1.09 -30.17 -29.89
N ASN A 164 -0.56 -28.95 -29.99
CA ASN A 164 0.78 -28.73 -30.62
C ASN A 164 1.89 -28.33 -29.62
N SER A 165 2.94 -29.16 -29.50
CA SER A 165 4.16 -28.89 -28.71
C SER A 165 5.23 -28.18 -29.52
N TYR A 166 5.80 -27.08 -29.01
CA TYR A 166 6.89 -26.35 -29.66
C TYR A 166 8.18 -27.19 -29.75
N PRO A 167 8.87 -27.24 -30.91
CA PRO A 167 10.19 -27.87 -31.02
C PRO A 167 11.21 -27.11 -30.17
N ASN A 168 12.00 -27.80 -29.34
CA ASN A 168 12.91 -27.24 -28.31
C ASN A 168 12.25 -26.70 -27.04
N LYS A 169 11.01 -27.10 -26.73
CA LYS A 169 10.34 -26.79 -25.46
C LYS A 169 11.25 -26.94 -24.23
N CYS A 170 12.02 -28.04 -24.16
CA CYS A 170 12.94 -28.31 -23.04
C CYS A 170 14.02 -27.20 -22.84
N GLN A 171 14.58 -26.65 -23.92
CA GLN A 171 15.59 -25.58 -23.80
C GLN A 171 14.96 -24.26 -23.36
N ILE A 172 13.75 -23.97 -23.84
CA ILE A 172 12.97 -22.79 -23.43
C ILE A 172 12.56 -22.91 -21.96
N ASP A 173 12.09 -24.07 -21.52
CA ASP A 173 11.70 -24.30 -20.13
C ASP A 173 12.91 -24.11 -19.18
N LEU A 174 14.09 -24.63 -19.54
CA LEU A 174 15.32 -24.40 -18.76
C LEU A 174 15.73 -22.92 -18.72
N TYR A 175 15.53 -22.20 -19.83
CA TYR A 175 15.79 -20.76 -19.91
C TYR A 175 14.83 -19.95 -19.04
N LYS A 176 13.53 -20.32 -19.02
CA LYS A 176 12.53 -19.73 -18.11
C LYS A 176 12.90 -19.97 -16.65
N GLU A 177 13.18 -21.22 -16.29
CA GLU A 177 13.46 -21.61 -14.90
C GLU A 177 14.63 -20.83 -14.29
N ARG A 178 15.74 -20.69 -15.02
CA ARG A 178 16.92 -19.95 -14.51
C ARG A 178 16.75 -18.43 -14.51
N ASN A 179 15.73 -17.90 -15.19
CA ASN A 179 15.47 -16.47 -15.30
C ASN A 179 14.21 -15.99 -14.55
N LYS A 180 13.59 -16.83 -13.72
CA LYS A 180 12.45 -16.45 -12.88
C LYS A 180 12.76 -15.23 -12.02
N ILE A 181 12.07 -14.12 -12.28
CA ILE A 181 12.26 -12.88 -11.53
C ILE A 181 11.62 -13.02 -10.13
N CYS A 182 12.38 -12.67 -9.09
CA CYS A 182 11.91 -12.69 -7.71
C CYS A 182 11.78 -11.25 -7.21
N LEU A 183 10.54 -10.80 -7.06
CA LEU A 183 10.20 -9.42 -6.71
C LEU A 183 10.77 -8.98 -5.34
N LEU A 184 10.83 -9.90 -4.38
CA LEU A 184 11.24 -9.63 -2.99
C LEU A 184 12.68 -9.99 -2.65
N LYS A 185 13.46 -10.49 -3.62
CA LYS A 185 14.84 -10.87 -3.31
C LYS A 185 15.69 -9.63 -3.00
N ASN A 186 16.17 -9.56 -1.76
CA ASN A 186 17.01 -8.47 -1.29
C ASN A 186 18.45 -8.59 -1.81
N ASN A 187 19.02 -7.44 -2.17
CA ASN A 187 20.43 -7.25 -2.44
C ASN A 187 21.22 -7.01 -1.12
N GLU A 188 22.53 -6.77 -1.21
CA GLU A 188 23.39 -6.51 -0.03
C GLU A 188 22.98 -5.26 0.77
N PHE A 189 22.18 -4.37 0.18
CA PHE A 189 21.66 -3.15 0.79
C PHE A 189 20.22 -3.30 1.30
N SER A 190 19.70 -4.52 1.37
CA SER A 190 18.29 -4.81 1.75
C SER A 190 17.26 -4.13 0.85
N LYS A 191 17.62 -3.89 -0.41
CA LYS A 191 16.71 -3.41 -1.46
C LYS A 191 16.35 -4.57 -2.39
N ASN A 192 15.10 -4.62 -2.80
CA ASN A 192 14.55 -5.54 -3.79
C ASN A 192 13.77 -4.76 -4.85
N ILE A 193 13.32 -5.43 -5.92
CA ILE A 193 12.62 -4.79 -7.05
C ILE A 193 11.42 -3.95 -6.57
N LEU A 194 10.66 -4.45 -5.59
CA LEU A 194 9.49 -3.77 -5.06
C LEU A 194 9.84 -2.56 -4.18
N SER A 195 10.66 -2.77 -3.15
CA SER A 195 11.09 -1.69 -2.26
C SER A 195 11.78 -0.56 -3.03
N GLU A 196 12.57 -0.90 -4.05
CA GLU A 196 13.23 0.11 -4.88
C GLU A 196 12.27 0.82 -5.82
N SER A 197 11.31 0.10 -6.43
CA SER A 197 10.28 0.74 -7.28
C SER A 197 9.41 1.72 -6.50
N PHE A 198 9.13 1.46 -5.23
CA PHE A 198 8.50 2.43 -4.32
C PHE A 198 9.41 3.62 -4.01
N ASN A 199 10.72 3.42 -3.79
CA ASN A 199 11.66 4.50 -3.45
C ASN A 199 11.90 5.50 -4.60
N ILE A 200 11.75 5.08 -5.86
CA ILE A 200 12.16 5.88 -7.03
C ILE A 200 11.22 7.05 -7.36
N GLN A 201 10.04 7.11 -6.73
CA GLN A 201 9.03 8.17 -6.92
C GLN A 201 8.65 8.36 -8.41
N ASN A 202 8.58 7.26 -9.17
CA ASN A 202 8.15 7.26 -10.56
C ASN A 202 6.95 6.31 -10.72
N GLU A 203 5.75 6.90 -10.76
CA GLU A 203 4.49 6.17 -10.83
C GLU A 203 4.42 5.26 -12.06
N ASN A 204 5.02 5.65 -13.19
CA ASN A 204 5.03 4.81 -14.39
C ASN A 204 5.85 3.54 -14.20
N ILE A 205 7.00 3.62 -13.51
CA ILE A 205 7.83 2.45 -13.18
C ILE A 205 7.10 1.55 -12.18
N LEU A 206 6.53 2.15 -11.13
CA LEU A 206 5.78 1.40 -10.10
C LEU A 206 4.56 0.70 -10.70
N HIS A 207 3.78 1.42 -11.52
CA HIS A 207 2.61 0.89 -12.21
C HIS A 207 2.98 -0.28 -13.14
N LEU A 208 4.06 -0.13 -13.92
CA LEU A 208 4.55 -1.17 -14.82
C LEU A 208 4.96 -2.45 -14.07
N ILE A 209 5.63 -2.32 -12.92
CA ILE A 209 6.06 -3.45 -12.08
C ILE A 209 4.86 -4.11 -11.39
N LEU A 210 3.97 -3.34 -10.76
CA LEU A 210 2.81 -3.88 -10.05
C LEU A 210 1.79 -4.54 -10.98
N ASN A 211 1.67 -4.07 -12.23
CA ASN A 211 0.84 -4.72 -13.23
C ASN A 211 1.54 -5.89 -13.94
N HIS A 212 2.82 -6.15 -13.70
CA HIS A 212 3.45 -7.35 -14.24
C HIS A 212 2.97 -8.58 -13.47
N PRO A 213 2.59 -9.69 -14.12
CA PRO A 213 2.06 -10.87 -13.42
C PRO A 213 3.04 -11.52 -12.44
N MET A 214 4.35 -11.25 -12.55
CA MET A 214 5.32 -11.64 -11.50
C MET A 214 4.94 -11.09 -10.12
N SER A 215 4.23 -9.97 -10.07
CA SER A 215 3.70 -9.34 -8.86
C SER A 215 2.52 -10.11 -8.28
N SER A 216 2.00 -11.14 -8.96
CA SER A 216 1.08 -12.11 -8.37
C SER A 216 1.72 -12.92 -7.22
N ILE A 217 3.05 -12.86 -7.08
CA ILE A 217 3.71 -13.37 -5.88
C ILE A 217 3.37 -12.53 -4.65
N LEU A 218 2.99 -11.25 -4.81
CA LEU A 218 2.40 -10.43 -3.74
C LEU A 218 1.03 -10.96 -3.35
N ASP A 219 0.33 -11.62 -4.28
CA ASP A 219 -0.95 -12.28 -4.03
C ASP A 219 -0.78 -13.68 -3.38
N ASN A 220 0.42 -14.27 -3.38
CA ASN A 220 0.72 -15.66 -2.95
C ASN A 220 1.89 -15.77 -1.94
N GLN A 221 2.17 -14.72 -1.17
CA GLN A 221 3.47 -14.47 -0.58
C GLN A 221 3.74 -15.12 0.78
N GLU A 222 3.46 -16.41 0.94
CA GLU A 222 4.00 -17.13 2.10
C GLU A 222 5.18 -18.06 1.75
N SER A 223 5.47 -18.42 0.48
CA SER A 223 6.35 -19.58 0.17
C SER A 223 7.88 -19.40 0.07
N ILE A 224 8.50 -18.46 0.79
CA ILE A 224 9.97 -18.22 0.72
C ILE A 224 10.73 -18.34 2.07
N GLU A 225 10.07 -18.48 3.22
CA GLU A 225 10.81 -18.54 4.51
C GLU A 225 11.40 -19.92 4.89
N ASN A 226 11.38 -20.91 3.99
CA ASN A 226 12.05 -22.20 4.21
C ASN A 226 13.42 -22.26 3.50
N ASN A 227 14.42 -21.51 3.98
CA ASN A 227 15.83 -21.81 3.68
C ASN A 227 16.74 -21.61 4.93
N PRO A 228 17.55 -22.59 5.37
CA PRO A 228 17.96 -22.73 6.78
C PRO A 228 19.11 -21.82 7.28
N ASN A 229 19.46 -20.72 6.59
CA ASN A 229 20.78 -20.08 6.78
C ASN A 229 20.81 -18.61 7.20
N LEU A 230 19.74 -18.05 7.78
CA LEU A 230 19.84 -16.72 8.43
C LEU A 230 19.20 -16.75 9.82
N LYS A 231 20.05 -17.04 10.82
CA LYS A 231 19.73 -16.84 12.24
C LYS A 231 19.88 -15.36 12.57
N PHE A 232 18.85 -14.77 13.17
CA PHE A 232 19.04 -13.67 14.11
C PHE A 232 18.34 -14.01 15.44
N ASN A 233 19.17 -14.33 16.44
CA ASN A 233 18.80 -14.35 17.84
C ASN A 233 18.95 -12.94 18.41
N ASN A 234 17.95 -12.46 19.16
CA ASN A 234 18.09 -12.22 20.61
C ASN A 234 16.81 -11.55 21.15
N THR A 235 15.95 -12.29 21.87
CA THR A 235 15.82 -12.27 23.35
C THR A 235 15.34 -10.95 23.95
N LEU A 236 14.03 -10.88 24.23
CA LEU A 236 13.47 -10.20 25.40
C LEU A 236 12.34 -11.06 25.94
N ASN A 237 12.66 -11.73 27.04
CA ASN A 237 11.81 -12.67 27.75
C ASN A 237 11.25 -11.98 28.99
N GLN A 238 10.03 -12.37 29.35
CA GLN A 238 9.35 -12.19 30.64
C GLN A 238 8.61 -10.86 30.84
N ILE A 239 7.29 -10.89 30.62
CA ILE A 239 6.25 -10.81 31.67
C ILE A 239 5.05 -11.68 31.23
N ASN A 240 4.79 -12.74 32.01
CA ASN A 240 3.61 -13.62 32.06
C ASN A 240 2.32 -12.83 32.37
N ASN A 241 1.07 -13.28 32.18
CA ASN A 241 0.39 -14.45 31.61
C ASN A 241 -1.09 -14.05 31.56
N GLN A 242 -1.76 -14.20 30.41
CA GLN A 242 -3.13 -14.69 30.35
C GLN A 242 -3.24 -15.50 29.06
N GLU A 243 -3.59 -16.78 29.25
CA GLU A 243 -3.54 -17.85 28.26
C GLU A 243 -4.29 -17.48 26.97
N ILE A 244 -3.54 -17.24 25.90
CA ILE A 244 -3.99 -17.49 24.54
C ILE A 244 -3.10 -18.63 24.05
N ASN A 245 -3.74 -19.69 23.56
CA ASN A 245 -3.09 -20.89 23.07
C ASN A 245 -2.14 -20.56 21.92
N ASP A 246 -0.87 -20.34 22.24
CA ASP A 246 0.23 -20.38 21.28
C ASP A 246 0.43 -21.83 20.83
N ASN A 247 -0.23 -22.23 19.73
CA ASN A 247 0.20 -23.33 18.85
C ASN A 247 -0.65 -23.48 17.57
N GLU A 248 -0.90 -22.40 16.84
CA GLU A 248 -1.21 -22.49 15.40
C GLU A 248 -0.36 -21.48 14.62
N LYS A 249 0.86 -21.90 14.26
CA LYS A 249 1.60 -21.26 13.17
C LYS A 249 0.76 -21.42 11.90
N ILE A 250 0.14 -20.33 11.50
CA ILE A 250 -0.55 -20.17 10.23
C ILE A 250 0.43 -20.50 9.09
N LYS A 251 0.00 -21.39 8.19
CA LYS A 251 0.78 -21.92 7.07
C LYS A 251 0.48 -21.14 5.82
N GLU A 252 1.41 -21.28 4.86
CA GLU A 252 1.50 -20.74 3.50
C GLU A 252 0.26 -20.63 2.57
N ASN A 253 -0.91 -21.04 3.04
CA ASN A 253 -2.18 -21.07 2.33
C ASN A 253 -3.28 -20.28 3.07
N ASP A 254 -2.94 -19.35 3.97
CA ASP A 254 -3.93 -18.68 4.83
C ASP A 254 -4.29 -17.25 4.38
N PHE A 255 -3.63 -16.71 3.35
CA PHE A 255 -4.12 -15.51 2.66
C PHE A 255 -5.51 -15.81 2.12
N THR A 256 -6.47 -14.94 2.42
CA THR A 256 -7.88 -15.21 2.16
C THR A 256 -8.56 -14.04 1.47
N SER A 257 -9.45 -14.38 0.55
CA SER A 257 -10.44 -13.44 0.01
C SER A 257 -11.70 -13.38 0.87
N ASN A 258 -11.81 -14.24 1.90
CA ASN A 258 -12.89 -14.25 2.86
C ASN A 258 -12.49 -13.47 4.11
N ILE A 259 -13.13 -12.32 4.35
CA ILE A 259 -12.73 -11.44 5.47
C ILE A 259 -12.79 -12.16 6.82
N SER A 260 -13.70 -13.12 7.01
CA SER A 260 -13.87 -13.84 8.27
C SER A 260 -12.70 -14.74 8.63
N GLU A 261 -11.86 -15.09 7.65
CA GLU A 261 -10.66 -15.92 7.82
C GLU A 261 -9.38 -15.08 7.92
N ALA A 262 -9.48 -13.76 7.72
CA ALA A 262 -8.33 -12.87 7.69
C ALA A 262 -7.63 -12.79 9.05
N LYS A 263 -6.33 -12.54 9.02
CA LYS A 263 -5.46 -12.53 10.19
C LYS A 263 -4.48 -11.37 10.09
N ILE A 264 -4.11 -10.83 11.24
CA ILE A 264 -3.14 -9.75 11.33
C ILE A 264 -1.74 -10.33 11.07
N VAL A 265 -1.03 -9.78 10.09
CA VAL A 265 0.33 -10.20 9.70
C VAL A 265 1.37 -9.13 9.97
N GLN A 266 0.96 -7.87 10.09
CA GLN A 266 1.84 -6.76 10.43
C GLN A 266 1.14 -5.84 11.42
N GLU A 267 1.89 -5.28 12.36
CA GLU A 267 1.41 -4.26 13.28
C GLU A 267 2.46 -3.18 13.44
N HIS A 268 2.02 -1.92 13.55
CA HIS A 268 2.89 -0.80 13.90
C HIS A 268 2.14 0.16 14.83
N ILE A 269 2.78 0.59 15.91
CA ILE A 269 2.21 1.55 16.86
C ILE A 269 2.85 2.91 16.62
N HIS A 270 2.02 3.88 16.24
CA HIS A 270 2.36 5.29 16.12
C HIS A 270 2.17 6.00 17.46
N GLU A 271 3.07 6.92 17.78
CA GLU A 271 2.99 7.79 18.95
C GLU A 271 2.79 9.24 18.48
N LEU A 272 1.67 9.89 18.84
CA LEU A 272 1.27 11.19 18.32
C LEU A 272 1.16 12.25 19.42
N ILE A 273 1.73 13.42 19.19
CA ILE A 273 1.52 14.64 20.00
C ILE A 273 0.56 15.54 19.26
N VAL A 274 -0.74 15.34 19.49
CA VAL A 274 -1.81 16.05 18.76
C VAL A 274 -1.74 17.55 18.96
N ASN A 275 -1.52 18.02 20.19
CA ASN A 275 -1.32 19.43 20.48
C ASN A 275 -0.16 19.62 21.48
N GLN A 276 0.85 20.42 21.10
CA GLN A 276 2.07 20.63 21.89
C GLN A 276 1.87 21.53 23.13
N THR A 277 0.77 22.27 23.19
CA THR A 277 0.45 23.19 24.29
C THR A 277 -0.21 22.47 25.47
N VAL A 278 -0.91 21.37 25.20
CA VAL A 278 -1.58 20.56 26.24
C VAL A 278 -0.57 19.59 26.86
N LYS A 279 -0.39 19.71 28.18
CA LYS A 279 0.64 18.97 28.92
C LYS A 279 0.09 18.39 30.23
N ILE A 280 0.62 17.23 30.61
CA ILE A 280 0.40 16.62 31.91
C ILE A 280 1.71 16.69 32.69
N ASN A 281 1.75 17.37 33.83
CA ASN A 281 2.95 17.53 34.65
C ASN A 281 4.17 17.98 33.82
N GLU A 282 3.97 19.00 32.97
CA GLU A 282 4.96 19.56 32.03
C GLU A 282 5.43 18.62 30.90
N LYS A 283 4.90 17.39 30.82
CA LYS A 283 5.19 16.44 29.74
C LYS A 283 4.14 16.51 28.63
N ASN A 284 4.58 16.24 27.41
CA ASN A 284 3.68 16.15 26.25
C ASN A 284 2.70 14.99 26.43
N VAL A 285 1.47 15.19 25.99
CA VAL A 285 0.45 14.15 25.91
C VAL A 285 0.71 13.33 24.64
N ILE A 286 0.94 12.03 24.79
CA ILE A 286 1.22 11.10 23.68
C ILE A 286 0.02 10.16 23.56
N ILE A 287 -0.63 10.18 22.39
CA ILE A 287 -1.69 9.23 22.03
C ILE A 287 -1.07 8.14 21.16
N LYS A 288 -1.30 6.88 21.51
CA LYS A 288 -0.80 5.72 20.75
C LYS A 288 -1.87 5.17 19.83
N ILE A 289 -1.55 4.92 18.57
CA ILE A 289 -2.48 4.35 17.59
C ILE A 289 -1.78 3.21 16.84
N ARG A 290 -2.38 2.03 16.85
CA ARG A 290 -1.93 0.88 16.08
C ARG A 290 -2.54 0.88 14.67
N GLU A 291 -1.67 0.69 13.69
CA GLU A 291 -2.04 0.24 12.36
C GLU A 291 -1.78 -1.26 12.23
N ILE A 292 -2.67 -1.96 11.53
CA ILE A 292 -2.57 -3.39 11.28
C ILE A 292 -2.59 -3.68 9.78
N GLY A 293 -1.75 -4.60 9.34
CA GLY A 293 -1.80 -5.20 8.01
C GLY A 293 -2.41 -6.59 8.11
N LEU A 294 -3.40 -6.89 7.28
CA LEU A 294 -4.08 -8.19 7.23
C LEU A 294 -3.55 -9.05 6.07
N ASN A 295 -3.61 -10.37 6.20
CA ASN A 295 -3.44 -11.30 5.07
C ASN A 295 -4.69 -11.39 4.16
N TYR A 296 -5.45 -10.31 4.08
CA TYR A 296 -6.66 -10.20 3.27
C TYR A 296 -6.34 -9.48 1.96
N PHE A 297 -6.71 -10.08 0.83
CA PHE A 297 -6.48 -9.51 -0.51
C PHE A 297 -7.77 -9.34 -1.32
N GLY A 298 -8.93 -9.40 -0.66
CA GLY A 298 -10.21 -9.07 -1.27
C GLY A 298 -10.40 -7.55 -1.48
N LYS A 299 -11.56 -7.14 -1.99
CA LYS A 299 -11.87 -5.72 -2.21
C LYS A 299 -11.90 -4.98 -0.88
N CYS A 300 -10.92 -4.10 -0.65
CA CYS A 300 -10.82 -3.27 0.55
C CYS A 300 -11.89 -2.18 0.61
N LEU A 301 -12.47 -1.83 -0.54
CA LEU A 301 -13.65 -0.97 -0.71
C LEU A 301 -14.65 -1.76 -1.56
N ASP A 302 -15.51 -2.56 -0.91
CA ASP A 302 -16.57 -3.29 -1.60
C ASP A 302 -17.89 -2.54 -1.46
N GLU A 303 -18.26 -1.80 -2.51
CA GLU A 303 -19.53 -1.06 -2.61
C GLU A 303 -20.77 -1.96 -2.39
N ASN A 304 -20.64 -3.28 -2.54
CA ASN A 304 -21.75 -4.22 -2.33
C ASN A 304 -21.72 -4.92 -0.96
N ASN A 305 -20.63 -4.81 -0.20
CA ASN A 305 -20.49 -5.46 1.10
C ASN A 305 -19.61 -4.65 2.05
N LEU A 306 -20.22 -3.63 2.67
CA LEU A 306 -19.55 -2.67 3.57
C LEU A 306 -18.86 -3.33 4.77
N GLU A 307 -19.28 -4.53 5.19
CA GLU A 307 -18.63 -5.28 6.27
C GLU A 307 -17.19 -5.70 5.93
N ASN A 308 -16.81 -5.71 4.63
CA ASN A 308 -15.46 -6.01 4.16
C ASN A 308 -14.54 -4.78 4.08
N ASP A 309 -15.03 -3.58 4.45
CA ASP A 309 -14.22 -2.36 4.41
C ASP A 309 -13.15 -2.37 5.50
N ILE A 310 -11.90 -2.59 5.09
CA ILE A 310 -10.74 -2.65 5.99
C ILE A 310 -9.94 -1.33 6.01
N THR A 311 -10.43 -0.26 5.38
CA THR A 311 -9.69 1.02 5.32
C THR A 311 -9.48 1.65 6.69
N GLY A 312 -10.33 1.31 7.68
CA GLY A 312 -10.25 1.77 9.05
C GLY A 312 -9.04 1.26 9.86
N ILE A 313 -8.25 0.33 9.31
CA ILE A 313 -7.05 -0.19 9.98
C ILE A 313 -5.82 0.72 9.88
N ASN A 314 -5.90 1.77 9.05
CA ASN A 314 -4.84 2.76 8.84
C ASN A 314 -5.22 4.15 9.38
N ILE A 315 -4.22 5.00 9.64
CA ILE A 315 -4.41 6.41 9.96
C ILE A 315 -4.53 7.22 8.67
N TRP A 316 -5.56 8.04 8.56
CA TRP A 316 -5.82 8.92 7.41
C TRP A 316 -5.57 10.40 7.74
N GLU A 317 -5.22 11.20 6.74
CA GLU A 317 -4.93 12.64 6.85
C GLU A 317 -6.03 13.41 7.58
N CYS A 318 -7.28 13.21 7.16
CA CYS A 318 -8.44 13.90 7.75
C CYS A 318 -8.62 13.56 9.23
N SER A 319 -8.23 12.36 9.68
CA SER A 319 -8.27 12.01 11.10
C SER A 319 -7.19 12.74 11.90
N ILE A 320 -5.99 12.91 11.34
CA ILE A 320 -4.95 13.74 11.97
C ILE A 320 -5.45 15.18 12.12
N ILE A 321 -5.97 15.78 11.04
CA ILE A 321 -6.51 17.15 11.04
C ILE A 321 -7.69 17.29 12.02
N ALA A 322 -8.63 16.35 12.01
CA ALA A 322 -9.77 16.34 12.92
C ALA A 322 -9.33 16.23 14.39
N SER A 323 -8.35 15.37 14.70
CA SER A 323 -7.83 15.20 16.05
C SER A 323 -7.21 16.48 16.61
N LYS A 324 -6.47 17.23 15.77
CA LYS A 324 -5.89 18.55 16.10
C LYS A 324 -6.98 19.59 16.29
N TRP A 325 -7.98 19.61 15.39
CA TRP A 325 -9.11 20.52 15.49
C TRP A 325 -9.92 20.34 16.77
N ILE A 326 -10.19 19.10 17.15
CA ILE A 326 -10.88 18.76 18.40
C ILE A 326 -10.09 19.26 19.62
N ALA A 327 -8.77 19.09 19.63
CA ALA A 327 -7.93 19.59 20.71
C ALA A 327 -8.01 21.13 20.82
N ASP A 328 -7.92 21.84 19.70
CA ASP A 328 -8.02 23.30 19.67
C ASP A 328 -9.42 23.80 20.07
N ILE A 329 -10.48 23.08 19.68
CA ILE A 329 -11.85 23.35 20.14
C ILE A 329 -11.94 23.24 21.68
N CYS A 330 -11.32 22.22 22.28
CA CYS A 330 -11.29 22.06 23.73
C CYS A 330 -10.49 23.18 24.42
N ILE A 331 -9.46 23.72 23.78
CA ILE A 331 -8.68 24.85 24.29
C ILE A 331 -9.51 26.14 24.25
N GLN A 332 -10.25 26.35 23.16
CA GLN A 332 -11.10 27.53 22.98
C GLN A 332 -12.32 27.53 23.91
N ASP A 333 -12.95 26.36 24.09
CA ASP A 333 -14.07 26.15 25.01
C ASP A 333 -13.91 24.81 25.72
N SER A 334 -13.34 24.84 26.93
CA SER A 334 -13.11 23.65 27.75
C SER A 334 -14.40 22.94 28.17
N SER A 335 -15.56 23.59 28.03
CA SER A 335 -16.86 23.05 28.43
C SER A 335 -17.67 22.44 27.29
N ILE A 336 -17.21 22.58 26.04
CA ILE A 336 -17.99 22.24 24.85
C ILE A 336 -18.45 20.77 24.80
N PHE A 337 -17.60 19.86 25.29
CA PHE A 337 -17.88 18.42 25.37
C PHE A 337 -18.27 17.95 26.78
N SER A 338 -18.30 18.85 27.76
CA SER A 338 -18.58 18.49 29.15
C SER A 338 -20.00 17.96 29.32
N ASN A 339 -20.10 16.78 29.93
CA ASN A 339 -21.36 16.07 30.15
C ASN A 339 -22.21 15.90 28.87
N LYS A 340 -21.56 15.82 27.70
CA LYS A 340 -22.20 15.57 26.41
C LYS A 340 -22.16 14.09 26.06
N HIS A 341 -23.20 13.62 25.37
CA HIS A 341 -23.21 12.32 24.72
C HIS A 341 -22.69 12.45 23.30
N ILE A 342 -21.63 11.73 22.99
CA ILE A 342 -20.86 11.89 21.74
C ILE A 342 -20.92 10.60 20.94
N LEU A 343 -21.04 10.71 19.62
CA LEU A 343 -20.92 9.61 18.68
C LEU A 343 -19.84 9.93 17.64
N GLU A 344 -18.86 9.06 17.47
CA GLU A 344 -18.02 9.03 16.28
C GLU A 344 -18.56 7.99 15.30
N ILE A 345 -18.79 8.39 14.05
CA ILE A 345 -19.15 7.50 12.94
C ILE A 345 -17.93 7.32 12.03
N GLY A 346 -17.70 6.09 11.54
CA GLY A 346 -16.55 5.78 10.68
C GLY A 346 -15.24 6.07 11.38
N ALA A 347 -15.10 5.59 12.63
CA ALA A 347 -14.00 5.96 13.50
C ALA A 347 -12.63 5.49 13.00
N GLY A 348 -12.58 4.45 12.17
CA GLY A 348 -11.33 3.84 11.72
C GLY A 348 -10.44 3.45 12.91
N CYS A 349 -9.31 4.12 13.07
CA CYS A 349 -8.38 3.88 14.18
C CYS A 349 -8.77 4.54 15.52
N ALA A 350 -9.88 5.29 15.57
CA ALA A 350 -10.41 6.03 16.73
C ALA A 350 -9.54 7.17 17.29
N LEU A 351 -8.62 7.70 16.48
CA LEU A 351 -7.77 8.83 16.87
C LEU A 351 -8.59 10.07 17.26
N ASN A 352 -9.71 10.37 16.58
CA ASN A 352 -10.51 11.55 16.89
C ASN A 352 -11.21 11.43 18.26
N SER A 353 -11.86 10.29 18.54
CA SER A 353 -12.49 10.04 19.85
C SER A 353 -11.49 10.00 21.01
N LEU A 354 -10.32 9.37 20.81
CA LEU A 354 -9.26 9.37 21.82
C LEU A 354 -8.75 10.78 22.08
N SER A 355 -8.48 11.54 21.01
CA SER A 355 -8.11 12.96 21.13
C SER A 355 -9.19 13.75 21.89
N LEU A 356 -10.46 13.57 21.55
CA LEU A 356 -11.57 14.24 22.23
C LEU A 356 -11.60 13.92 23.71
N PHE A 357 -11.63 12.63 24.07
CA PHE A 357 -11.74 12.20 25.46
C PHE A 357 -10.56 12.73 26.29
N ILE A 358 -9.35 12.62 25.77
CA ILE A 358 -8.13 13.01 26.48
C ILE A 358 -8.07 14.52 26.65
N HIS A 359 -8.17 15.30 25.57
CA HIS A 359 -8.03 16.76 25.65
C HIS A 359 -9.17 17.42 26.43
N SER A 360 -10.42 16.96 26.25
CA SER A 360 -11.55 17.51 26.99
C SER A 360 -11.43 17.28 28.51
N ASN A 361 -10.95 16.11 28.95
CA ASN A 361 -10.76 15.84 30.39
C ASN A 361 -9.54 16.57 30.96
N ILE A 362 -8.43 16.67 30.23
CA ILE A 362 -7.23 17.39 30.70
C ILE A 362 -7.51 18.89 30.87
N LEU A 363 -8.26 19.47 29.93
CA LEU A 363 -8.53 20.92 29.90
C LEU A 363 -9.75 21.33 30.75
N CYS A 364 -10.58 20.38 31.19
CA CYS A 364 -11.65 20.65 32.14
C CYS A 364 -11.09 21.01 33.53
N ASN A 365 -11.40 22.22 34.03
CA ASN A 365 -10.95 22.69 35.34
C ASN A 365 -11.52 21.85 36.49
N ALA A 366 -10.70 21.62 37.52
CA ALA A 366 -10.98 20.77 38.70
C ALA A 366 -12.24 21.10 39.52
N ASN A 367 -12.98 22.17 39.21
CA ASN A 367 -14.07 22.68 40.03
C ASN A 367 -15.47 22.69 39.40
N SER A 368 -15.71 22.33 38.12
CA SER A 368 -17.11 22.34 37.64
C SER A 368 -17.47 21.57 36.36
N SER A 369 -16.58 20.83 35.70
CA SER A 369 -17.02 20.06 34.53
C SER A 369 -16.28 18.74 34.40
N LEU A 370 -17.04 17.65 34.46
CA LEU A 370 -16.58 16.35 33.97
C LEU A 370 -16.36 16.48 32.45
N GLY A 371 -15.45 15.68 31.89
CA GLY A 371 -15.37 15.51 30.43
C GLY A 371 -16.68 14.95 29.84
N PRO A 372 -16.65 14.32 28.67
CA PRO A 372 -17.86 13.75 28.08
C PRO A 372 -18.61 12.82 29.03
N ALA A 373 -19.94 12.85 28.94
CA ALA A 373 -20.80 11.94 29.69
C ALA A 373 -20.58 10.51 29.20
N ASN A 374 -20.59 10.33 27.87
CA ASN A 374 -20.13 9.12 27.20
C ASN A 374 -19.68 9.44 25.76
N ILE A 375 -18.87 8.53 25.21
CA ILE A 375 -18.48 8.50 23.81
C ILE A 375 -18.84 7.12 23.26
N VAL A 376 -19.59 7.11 22.18
CA VAL A 376 -19.81 5.93 21.35
C VAL A 376 -18.89 6.04 20.14
N ILE A 377 -18.04 5.04 19.94
CA ILE A 377 -17.09 4.97 18.83
C ILE A 377 -17.60 3.87 17.92
N SER A 378 -17.91 4.21 16.67
CA SER A 378 -18.55 3.29 15.75
C SER A 378 -17.84 3.16 14.42
N ASP A 379 -17.88 1.94 13.91
CA ASP A 379 -17.43 1.53 12.59
C ASP A 379 -18.26 0.31 12.17
N ILE A 380 -18.00 -0.29 11.02
CA ILE A 380 -18.74 -1.46 10.53
C ILE A 380 -17.91 -2.74 10.55
N ASN A 381 -16.63 -2.67 10.20
CA ASN A 381 -15.80 -3.85 10.05
C ASN A 381 -15.28 -4.38 11.40
N GLU A 382 -15.32 -5.70 11.59
CA GLU A 382 -14.93 -6.33 12.85
C GLU A 382 -13.44 -6.15 13.19
N PHE A 383 -12.53 -6.18 12.20
CA PHE A 383 -11.11 -5.89 12.45
C PHE A 383 -10.91 -4.45 12.88
N THR A 384 -11.61 -3.50 12.25
CA THR A 384 -11.57 -2.10 12.65
C THR A 384 -12.08 -1.94 14.09
N LEU A 385 -13.23 -2.52 14.45
CA LEU A 385 -13.77 -2.47 15.82
C LEU A 385 -12.82 -3.10 16.85
N ASN A 386 -12.21 -4.24 16.53
CA ASN A 386 -11.20 -4.86 17.38
C ASN A 386 -9.93 -4.01 17.51
N ASN A 387 -9.52 -3.34 16.44
CA ASN A 387 -8.37 -2.43 16.45
C ASN A 387 -8.68 -1.16 17.27
N ILE A 388 -9.91 -0.64 17.23
CA ILE A 388 -10.37 0.45 18.10
C ILE A 388 -10.25 0.04 19.57
N LEU A 389 -10.74 -1.16 19.93
CA LEU A 389 -10.62 -1.69 21.30
C LEU A 389 -9.16 -1.81 21.74
N TYR A 390 -8.28 -2.29 20.86
CA TYR A 390 -6.84 -2.34 21.12
C TYR A 390 -6.25 -0.94 21.34
N ASN A 391 -6.59 0.03 20.48
CA ASN A 391 -6.13 1.41 20.57
C ASN A 391 -6.58 2.10 21.86
N ILE A 392 -7.81 1.83 22.33
CA ILE A 392 -8.27 2.28 23.65
C ILE A 392 -7.39 1.67 24.76
N GLN A 393 -7.13 0.37 24.68
CA GLN A 393 -6.41 -0.35 25.73
C GLN A 393 -4.94 0.06 25.84
N ILE A 394 -4.22 0.28 24.73
CA ILE A 394 -2.83 0.75 24.79
C ILE A 394 -2.70 2.17 25.36
N ASN A 395 -3.79 2.94 25.40
CA ASN A 395 -3.85 4.26 26.03
C ASN A 395 -4.44 4.23 27.46
N LYS A 396 -4.66 3.04 28.05
CA LYS A 396 -5.32 2.87 29.36
C LYS A 396 -4.72 3.73 30.48
N GLU A 397 -3.40 3.87 30.55
CA GLU A 397 -2.76 4.70 31.58
C GLU A 397 -3.15 6.18 31.46
N LEU A 398 -3.16 6.70 30.24
CA LEU A 398 -3.56 8.08 29.95
C LEU A 398 -5.06 8.29 30.17
N LEU A 399 -5.90 7.32 29.78
CA LEU A 399 -7.33 7.36 30.04
C LEU A 399 -7.65 7.32 31.53
N ASN A 400 -6.96 6.48 32.31
CA ASN A 400 -7.07 6.42 33.77
C ASN A 400 -6.67 7.73 34.45
N TYR A 401 -5.67 8.42 33.90
CA TYR A 401 -5.29 9.76 34.38
C TYR A 401 -6.41 10.77 34.13
N CYS A 402 -7.04 10.71 32.95
CA CYS A 402 -8.12 11.63 32.55
C CYS A 402 -9.41 11.42 33.35
N ASP A 403 -9.89 10.18 33.45
CA ASP A 403 -11.10 9.84 34.21
C ASP A 403 -11.02 8.39 34.66
N LYS A 404 -10.99 8.12 35.97
CA LYS A 404 -10.91 6.76 36.52
C LYS A 404 -12.07 5.85 36.11
N ASN A 405 -13.20 6.42 35.68
CA ASN A 405 -14.39 5.70 35.25
C ASN A 405 -14.52 5.63 33.71
N TRP A 406 -13.45 5.93 32.95
CA TRP A 406 -13.48 5.97 31.49
C TRP A 406 -14.03 4.70 30.84
N GLU A 407 -13.78 3.51 31.42
CA GLU A 407 -14.27 2.22 30.91
C GLU A 407 -15.81 2.18 30.82
N SER A 408 -16.52 2.90 31.70
CA SER A 408 -17.98 3.01 31.67
C SER A 408 -18.50 4.07 30.68
N LYS A 409 -17.63 4.96 30.22
CA LYS A 409 -17.97 6.10 29.37
C LYS A 409 -17.69 5.87 27.89
N ILE A 410 -16.71 5.02 27.56
CA ILE A 410 -16.35 4.72 26.17
C ILE A 410 -17.01 3.39 25.76
N LYS A 411 -17.80 3.43 24.69
CA LYS A 411 -18.45 2.25 24.12
C LYS A 411 -18.06 2.11 22.66
N VAL A 412 -17.57 0.93 22.27
CA VAL A 412 -17.33 0.58 20.87
C VAL A 412 -18.51 -0.24 20.35
N CYS A 413 -19.04 0.08 19.17
CA CYS A 413 -20.13 -0.70 18.57
C CYS A 413 -20.16 -0.63 17.05
N ASN A 414 -20.75 -1.67 16.45
CA ASN A 414 -21.06 -1.70 15.03
C ASN A 414 -22.24 -0.76 14.71
N ILE A 415 -22.04 0.20 13.80
CA ILE A 415 -23.12 1.02 13.23
C ILE A 415 -22.97 1.04 11.71
N ASP A 416 -23.92 0.42 11.02
CA ASP A 416 -24.06 0.48 9.56
C ASP A 416 -24.96 1.67 9.19
N TRP A 417 -24.40 2.63 8.46
CA TRP A 417 -25.11 3.85 8.06
C TRP A 417 -26.34 3.57 7.20
N VAL A 418 -26.36 2.46 6.45
CA VAL A 418 -27.46 2.07 5.55
C VAL A 418 -28.56 1.29 6.28
N ASN A 419 -28.25 0.72 7.45
CA ASN A 419 -29.18 -0.11 8.23
C ASN A 419 -29.44 0.47 9.63
N ASP A 420 -30.54 1.21 9.77
CA ASP A 420 -30.91 1.90 11.01
C ASP A 420 -31.30 0.97 12.18
N ASN A 421 -31.47 -0.32 11.92
CA ASN A 421 -31.63 -1.31 12.99
C ASN A 421 -30.35 -1.50 13.82
N THR A 422 -29.19 -1.15 13.28
CA THR A 422 -27.90 -1.17 13.99
C THR A 422 -27.75 0.00 14.96
N TYR A 423 -28.57 1.05 14.82
CA TYR A 423 -28.46 2.24 15.66
C TYR A 423 -28.87 1.92 17.10
N LEU A 424 -28.10 2.43 18.06
CA LEU A 424 -28.37 2.21 19.47
C LEU A 424 -29.74 2.78 19.86
N LYS A 425 -30.50 2.00 20.64
CA LYS A 425 -31.82 2.36 21.15
C LYS A 425 -31.82 2.37 22.68
N ASP A 426 -32.62 3.25 23.24
CA ASP A 426 -32.92 3.26 24.67
C ASP A 426 -33.70 1.99 25.04
N THR A 427 -33.31 1.35 26.14
CA THR A 427 -33.85 0.05 26.56
C THR A 427 -35.32 0.11 26.93
N ASP A 428 -35.80 1.24 27.43
CA ASP A 428 -37.10 1.36 28.08
C ASP A 428 -38.20 1.70 27.08
N ASN A 429 -37.87 2.50 26.05
CA ASN A 429 -38.84 3.00 25.09
C ASN A 429 -38.55 2.62 23.62
N GLN A 430 -37.45 1.89 23.37
CA GLN A 430 -37.02 1.46 22.02
C GLN A 430 -36.82 2.60 21.02
N THR A 431 -36.63 3.83 21.50
CA THR A 431 -36.31 4.99 20.66
C THR A 431 -34.82 5.11 20.43
N TYR A 432 -34.41 5.68 19.29
CA TYR A 432 -32.99 5.90 18.99
C TYR A 432 -32.32 6.77 20.06
N LEU A 433 -31.13 6.36 20.51
CA LEU A 433 -30.28 7.21 21.31
C LEU A 433 -29.89 8.45 20.49
N LYS A 434 -30.01 9.60 21.13
CA LYS A 434 -29.71 10.90 20.54
C LYS A 434 -28.42 11.46 21.14
N TYR A 435 -27.59 12.07 20.31
CA TYR A 435 -26.27 12.57 20.69
C TYR A 435 -26.24 14.09 20.65
N ASP A 436 -25.56 14.68 21.62
CA ASP A 436 -25.31 16.13 21.66
C ASP A 436 -24.27 16.53 20.62
N CYS A 437 -23.32 15.63 20.35
CA CYS A 437 -22.29 15.82 19.35
C CYS A 437 -22.09 14.55 18.51
N ILE A 438 -21.96 14.73 17.20
CA ILE A 438 -21.46 13.68 16.30
C ILE A 438 -20.13 14.18 15.72
N ILE A 439 -19.14 13.29 15.59
CA ILE A 439 -17.86 13.59 14.93
C ILE A 439 -17.58 12.56 13.85
N GLY A 440 -16.77 12.95 12.86
CA GLY A 440 -16.23 12.01 11.87
C GLY A 440 -15.18 12.67 10.98
N SER A 441 -14.47 11.86 10.20
CA SER A 441 -13.46 12.34 9.26
C SER A 441 -13.42 11.46 8.00
N ASP A 442 -13.31 12.07 6.83
CA ASP A 442 -13.25 11.42 5.49
C ASP A 442 -14.32 10.35 5.22
N LEU A 443 -15.55 10.58 5.66
CA LEU A 443 -16.67 9.63 5.55
C LEU A 443 -17.21 9.49 4.11
N ILE A 444 -17.04 10.52 3.28
CA ILE A 444 -17.61 10.56 1.93
C ILE A 444 -16.54 10.15 0.91
N TYR A 445 -16.60 8.90 0.47
CA TYR A 445 -15.76 8.36 -0.61
C TYR A 445 -16.56 7.98 -1.87
N ASP A 446 -17.88 7.82 -1.76
CA ASP A 446 -18.83 7.59 -2.85
C ASP A 446 -20.10 8.43 -2.64
N LYS A 447 -20.62 9.06 -3.69
CA LYS A 447 -21.91 9.79 -3.67
C LYS A 447 -23.10 8.97 -3.17
N ASN A 448 -23.07 7.64 -3.31
CA ASN A 448 -24.15 6.75 -2.89
C ASN A 448 -24.31 6.68 -1.37
N ILE A 449 -23.26 7.00 -0.60
CA ILE A 449 -23.32 6.99 0.87
C ILE A 449 -23.96 8.25 1.47
N VAL A 450 -24.01 9.32 0.69
CA VAL A 450 -24.48 10.65 1.12
C VAL A 450 -25.88 10.61 1.75
N PRO A 451 -26.91 9.98 1.14
CA PRO A 451 -28.25 9.94 1.72
C PRO A 451 -28.29 9.23 3.08
N SER A 452 -27.49 8.18 3.25
CA SER A 452 -27.43 7.38 4.49
C SER A 452 -26.84 8.18 5.64
N ILE A 453 -25.76 8.94 5.40
CA ILE A 453 -25.18 9.81 6.43
C ILE A 453 -26.14 10.96 6.79
N ILE A 454 -26.80 11.58 5.81
CA ILE A 454 -27.80 12.62 6.08
C ILE A 454 -28.97 12.06 6.90
N PHE A 455 -29.43 10.86 6.58
CA PHE A 455 -30.46 10.16 7.35
C PHE A 455 -30.01 9.92 8.80
N LEU A 456 -28.80 9.40 8.99
CA LEU A 456 -28.20 9.17 10.30
C LEU A 456 -28.14 10.46 11.13
N LEU A 457 -27.61 11.55 10.56
CA LEU A 457 -27.51 12.84 11.27
C LEU A 457 -28.88 13.36 11.70
N ASN A 458 -29.88 13.32 10.81
CA ASN A 458 -31.25 13.72 11.13
C ASN A 458 -31.87 12.84 12.25
N LYS A 459 -31.55 11.55 12.25
CA LYS A 459 -32.09 10.58 13.21
C LYS A 459 -31.37 10.55 14.54
N LEU A 460 -30.08 10.83 14.60
CA LEU A 460 -29.27 10.63 15.81
C LEU A 460 -28.80 11.94 16.45
N LEU A 461 -28.68 13.04 15.71
CA LEU A 461 -28.29 14.33 16.30
C LEU A 461 -29.47 14.95 17.08
N LYS A 462 -29.23 15.41 18.30
CA LYS A 462 -30.21 16.17 19.10
C LYS A 462 -30.52 17.50 18.43
N LYS A 463 -31.66 18.10 18.78
CA LYS A 463 -31.91 19.52 18.52
C LYS A 463 -30.85 20.35 19.24
N ASN A 464 -30.30 21.35 18.56
CA ASN A 464 -29.11 22.12 18.93
C ASN A 464 -27.82 21.28 19.08
N GLY A 465 -27.84 20.03 18.65
CA GLY A 465 -26.66 19.19 18.59
C GLY A 465 -25.73 19.63 17.47
N THR A 466 -24.43 19.32 17.62
CA THR A 466 -23.39 19.73 16.66
C THR A 466 -22.73 18.53 16.00
N PHE A 467 -22.55 18.57 14.68
CA PHE A 467 -21.72 17.65 13.93
C PHE A 467 -20.41 18.33 13.50
N PHE A 468 -19.27 17.79 13.91
CA PHE A 468 -17.95 18.24 13.47
C PHE A 468 -17.38 17.27 12.45
N TYR A 469 -16.92 17.79 11.32
CA TYR A 469 -16.48 16.97 10.21
C TYR A 469 -15.28 17.55 9.48
N VAL A 470 -14.34 16.69 9.11
CA VAL A 470 -13.19 17.03 8.29
C VAL A 470 -13.16 16.10 7.07
N CYS A 471 -13.06 16.65 5.86
CA CYS A 471 -13.03 15.84 4.65
C CYS A 471 -12.24 16.46 3.51
N LYS A 472 -11.93 15.62 2.52
CA LYS A 472 -11.33 16.03 1.25
C LYS A 472 -12.42 16.56 0.30
N GLN A 473 -12.19 17.70 -0.35
CA GLN A 473 -13.14 18.36 -1.24
C GLN A 473 -13.26 17.68 -2.62
N ASN A 474 -12.28 16.87 -3.00
CA ASN A 474 -12.16 16.23 -4.31
C ASN A 474 -12.82 14.84 -4.40
N ARG A 475 -13.50 14.38 -3.35
CA ARG A 475 -14.20 13.08 -3.34
C ARG A 475 -15.54 13.15 -4.08
N ASP A 476 -15.91 12.06 -4.77
CA ASP A 476 -17.23 11.95 -5.37
C ASP A 476 -18.32 11.99 -4.29
N GLY A 477 -19.33 12.84 -4.47
CA GLY A 477 -20.42 13.03 -3.51
C GLY A 477 -20.27 14.16 -2.49
N VAL A 478 -19.07 14.74 -2.28
CA VAL A 478 -18.89 15.76 -1.24
C VAL A 478 -19.71 17.03 -1.48
N GLN A 479 -19.79 17.49 -2.73
CA GLN A 479 -20.64 18.64 -3.07
C GLN A 479 -22.12 18.36 -2.80
N LEU A 480 -22.60 17.17 -3.17
CA LEU A 480 -23.97 16.73 -2.88
C LEU A 480 -24.21 16.67 -1.36
N PHE A 481 -23.24 16.19 -0.59
CA PHE A 481 -23.32 16.15 0.87
C PHE A 481 -23.47 17.55 1.46
N PHE A 482 -22.68 18.53 1.00
CA PHE A 482 -22.79 19.92 1.45
C PHE A 482 -24.13 20.55 1.10
N GLU A 483 -24.65 20.29 -0.09
CA GLU A 483 -25.99 20.75 -0.50
C GLU A 483 -27.08 20.18 0.41
N GLN A 484 -27.05 18.89 0.72
CA GLN A 484 -28.04 18.25 1.59
C GLN A 484 -27.90 18.66 3.07
N LEU A 485 -26.67 18.88 3.56
CA LEU A 485 -26.46 19.40 4.90
C LEU A 485 -27.11 20.78 5.06
N LYS A 486 -26.91 21.69 4.10
CA LYS A 486 -27.47 23.05 4.13
C LYS A 486 -29.00 23.10 4.09
N GLN A 487 -29.67 22.02 3.70
CA GLN A 487 -31.14 21.94 3.71
C GLN A 487 -31.71 21.73 5.13
N ASN A 488 -30.97 21.03 6.00
CA ASN A 488 -31.47 20.58 7.30
C ASN A 488 -30.68 21.14 8.49
N PHE A 489 -29.47 21.66 8.26
CA PHE A 489 -28.54 22.11 9.29
C PHE A 489 -28.01 23.51 8.96
N PHE A 490 -27.68 24.27 10.01
CA PHE A 490 -26.83 25.44 9.85
C PHE A 490 -25.37 24.99 9.70
N VAL A 491 -24.72 25.32 8.59
CA VAL A 491 -23.37 24.85 8.24
C VAL A 491 -22.39 26.01 8.22
N GLU A 492 -21.29 25.86 8.96
CA GLU A 492 -20.15 26.78 9.00
C GLU A 492 -18.89 26.05 8.54
N PHE A 493 -18.10 26.69 7.69
CA PHE A 493 -16.83 26.15 7.15
C PHE A 493 -15.65 26.90 7.76
N PHE A 494 -14.56 26.19 8.00
CA PHE A 494 -13.34 26.73 8.63
C PHE A 494 -12.12 26.45 7.76
N GLU A 495 -11.20 27.42 7.74
CA GLU A 495 -9.86 27.24 7.18
C GLU A 495 -8.99 26.43 8.15
N ILE A 496 -8.11 25.61 7.59
CA ILE A 496 -7.20 24.76 8.38
C ILE A 496 -5.98 25.59 8.77
N PRO A 497 -5.66 25.68 10.07
CA PRO A 497 -4.43 26.34 10.52
C PRO A 497 -3.17 25.68 9.93
N GLU A 498 -2.19 26.47 9.48
CA GLU A 498 -0.96 25.96 8.85
C GLU A 498 -0.20 24.97 9.74
N ASN A 499 -0.23 25.15 11.06
CA ASN A 499 0.42 24.26 12.01
C ASN A 499 -0.20 22.84 12.06
N TYR A 500 -1.38 22.63 11.47
CA TYR A 500 -1.98 21.31 11.39
C TYR A 500 -1.30 20.41 10.36
N PHE A 501 -0.56 20.98 9.41
CA PHE A 501 0.19 20.22 8.41
C PHE A 501 1.59 19.79 8.87
N ILE A 502 1.97 20.12 10.11
CA ILE A 502 3.26 19.72 10.69
C ILE A 502 3.18 18.29 11.23
N ASN A 503 4.27 17.54 11.08
CA ASN A 503 4.42 16.20 11.64
C ASN A 503 4.15 16.17 13.15
N THR A 504 3.20 15.32 13.54
CA THR A 504 2.75 15.12 14.92
C THR A 504 3.31 13.83 15.54
N PHE A 505 3.90 12.96 14.71
CA PHE A 505 4.39 11.65 15.11
C PHE A 505 5.76 11.77 15.76
N VAL A 506 5.91 11.14 16.92
CA VAL A 506 7.17 11.11 17.69
C VAL A 506 8.13 10.10 17.10
N ASN A 507 7.60 9.00 16.57
CA ASN A 507 8.35 7.85 16.06
C ASN A 507 8.28 7.71 14.53
N MET A 508 7.98 8.80 13.82
CA MET A 508 8.02 8.88 12.36
C MET A 508 8.78 10.14 11.98
N ASP A 509 9.85 9.99 11.20
CA ASP A 509 10.61 11.13 10.72
C ASP A 509 9.82 11.98 9.70
N GLN A 510 10.29 13.20 9.45
CA GLN A 510 9.61 14.15 8.58
C GLN A 510 9.49 13.64 7.13
N GLU A 511 10.48 12.93 6.62
CA GLU A 511 10.49 12.44 5.24
C GLU A 511 9.47 11.31 5.05
N LEU A 512 9.41 10.38 6.00
CA LEU A 512 8.41 9.31 6.03
C LEU A 512 7.00 9.88 6.25
N PHE A 513 6.86 10.90 7.10
CA PHE A 513 5.58 11.60 7.30
C PHE A 513 5.09 12.27 6.02
N GLU A 514 5.95 13.02 5.32
CA GLU A 514 5.62 13.66 4.04
C GLU A 514 5.32 12.63 2.95
N THR A 515 6.01 11.49 2.97
CA THR A 515 5.77 10.40 2.02
C THR A 515 4.42 9.72 2.28
N LYS A 516 4.13 9.41 3.54
CA LYS A 516 2.90 8.70 3.94
C LYS A 516 1.67 9.58 3.83
N PHE A 517 1.77 10.85 4.23
CA PHE A 517 0.67 11.82 4.23
C PHE A 517 0.89 12.89 3.17
N SER A 518 1.21 12.45 1.95
CA SER A 518 1.61 13.30 0.82
C SER A 518 0.59 14.39 0.47
N GLU A 519 -0.68 14.18 0.81
CA GLU A 519 -1.74 15.16 0.59
C GLU A 519 -1.63 16.41 1.48
N PHE A 520 -0.80 16.39 2.52
CA PHE A 520 -0.47 17.60 3.31
C PHE A 520 0.26 18.66 2.47
N THR A 521 0.77 18.30 1.28
CA THR A 521 1.35 19.24 0.30
C THR A 521 0.29 20.06 -0.47
N SER A 522 -0.98 19.68 -0.40
CA SER A 522 -2.11 20.34 -1.07
C SER A 522 -3.21 20.78 -0.08
N PRO A 523 -2.92 21.68 0.86
CA PRO A 523 -3.80 22.02 1.99
C PRO A 523 -5.17 22.55 1.58
N ASN A 524 -5.28 23.17 0.40
CA ASN A 524 -6.53 23.73 -0.14
C ASN A 524 -7.59 22.65 -0.46
N GLN A 525 -7.25 21.37 -0.40
CA GLN A 525 -8.16 20.27 -0.72
C GLN A 525 -8.88 19.68 0.50
N ILE A 526 -8.49 20.02 1.73
CA ILE A 526 -9.17 19.54 2.94
C ILE A 526 -10.03 20.67 3.50
N ILE A 527 -11.19 20.34 4.05
CA ILE A 527 -12.11 21.31 4.66
C ILE A 527 -12.59 20.82 6.01
N MET A 528 -12.73 21.77 6.96
CA MET A 528 -13.35 21.54 8.25
C MET A 528 -14.71 22.21 8.28
N LEU A 529 -15.72 21.52 8.80
CA LEU A 529 -17.06 22.07 8.92
C LEU A 529 -17.74 21.70 10.22
N LYS A 530 -18.60 22.61 10.67
CA LYS A 530 -19.47 22.46 11.83
C LYS A 530 -20.91 22.62 11.38
N CYS A 531 -21.73 21.62 11.67
CA CYS A 531 -23.16 21.65 11.40
C CYS A 531 -23.93 21.70 12.73
N VAL A 532 -24.93 22.57 12.83
CA VAL A 532 -25.84 22.64 14.00
C VAL A 532 -27.25 22.28 13.56
N ASN A 533 -27.88 21.36 14.29
CA ASN A 533 -29.28 20.98 14.10
C ASN A 533 -30.19 22.02 14.75
N VAL A 534 -30.92 22.82 13.95
CA VAL A 534 -31.65 24.01 14.44
C VAL A 534 -33.07 23.69 14.90
#